data_AF-A0A960ZV48-F1
#
_entry.id   AF-A0A960ZV48-F1
#
_cell.length_a   1.000
_cell.length_b   1.000
_cell.length_c   1.000
_cell.angle_alpha   90.00
_cell.angle_beta   90.00
_cell.angle_gamma   90.00
#
_symmetry.space_group_name_H-M   'P 1'
#
loop_
_entity.id
_entity.type
_entity.pdbx_description
1 polymer ?
#
loop_
_entity_poly.entity_id
_entity_poly.type
_entity_poly.pdbx_seq_one_letter_code
_entity_poly.pdbx_strand_id
1 'polypeptide(L)'
;MVRPECDGMYASDSYDVLVTKNAKILHMPFLDWMSRMRSFWHLAYISSHGVHIEKMTFKLSDFMHEKIRLPSDLEEQRQIAAILDTADQQLTLLRTQRTALDQQKRGLMQRLLTGKLRVKH
;
A
#
# COMPACT_ATOMS: atom_id res chain seq x y z
N MET A 1 -1.29 -3.92 -5.02
CA MET A 1 -1.80 -4.30 -6.35
C MET A 1 -0.64 -4.84 -7.17
N VAL A 2 -0.87 -5.88 -7.97
CA VAL A 2 0.16 -6.36 -8.91
C VAL A 2 0.40 -5.27 -9.95
N ARG A 3 1.68 -4.91 -10.16
CA ARG A 3 2.04 -3.90 -11.15
C ARG A 3 1.74 -4.43 -12.56
N PRO A 4 1.35 -3.57 -13.52
CA PRO A 4 1.06 -4.01 -14.90
C PRO A 4 2.23 -4.76 -15.56
N GLU A 5 3.46 -4.41 -15.19
CA GLU A 5 4.68 -5.09 -15.63
C GLU A 5 4.78 -6.57 -15.19
N CYS A 6 3.97 -6.99 -14.22
CA CYS A 6 3.92 -8.35 -13.70
C CYS A 6 2.73 -9.16 -14.23
N ASP A 7 2.00 -8.64 -15.23
CA ASP A 7 0.89 -9.38 -15.83
C ASP A 7 1.38 -10.68 -16.51
N GLY A 8 0.69 -11.79 -16.26
CA GLY A 8 1.09 -13.13 -16.73
C GLY A 8 2.28 -13.76 -16.00
N MET A 9 2.87 -13.10 -15.00
CA MET A 9 3.93 -13.70 -14.18
C MET A 9 3.37 -14.65 -13.11
N TYR A 10 4.16 -15.67 -12.77
CA TYR A 10 3.81 -16.61 -11.70
C TYR A 10 4.06 -16.00 -10.31
N ALA A 11 3.09 -16.15 -9.42
CA ALA A 11 3.27 -15.93 -7.99
C ALA A 11 3.65 -17.24 -7.30
N SER A 12 4.30 -17.17 -6.14
CA SER A 12 4.50 -18.35 -5.30
C SER A 12 3.15 -18.89 -4.81
N ASP A 13 3.06 -20.22 -4.68
CA ASP A 13 1.88 -20.93 -4.16
C ASP A 13 1.44 -20.49 -2.75
N SER A 14 2.28 -19.73 -2.04
CA SER A 14 1.94 -19.13 -0.74
C SER A 14 1.07 -17.87 -0.84
N TYR A 15 0.82 -17.34 -2.04
CA TYR A 15 0.05 -16.12 -2.24
C TYR A 15 -1.24 -16.38 -3.02
N ASP A 16 -2.35 -15.93 -2.45
CA ASP A 16 -3.62 -15.84 -3.18
C ASP A 16 -3.63 -14.59 -4.07
N VAL A 17 -3.79 -14.80 -5.38
CA VAL A 17 -3.94 -13.71 -6.36
C VAL A 17 -5.42 -13.56 -6.71
N LEU A 18 -5.98 -12.39 -6.42
CA LEU A 18 -7.40 -12.10 -6.60
C LEU A 18 -7.62 -11.16 -7.78
N VAL A 19 -8.56 -11.55 -8.65
CA VAL A 19 -9.04 -10.73 -9.78
C VAL A 19 -10.56 -10.62 -9.71
N THR A 20 -11.10 -9.48 -10.12
CA THR A 20 -12.53 -9.21 -10.04
C THR A 20 -13.21 -10.00 -11.15
N LYS A 21 -14.25 -10.75 -10.81
CA LYS A 21 -15.09 -11.41 -11.81
C LYS A 21 -15.88 -10.40 -12.64
N ASN A 22 -16.16 -9.22 -12.09
CA ASN A 22 -16.93 -8.19 -12.76
C ASN A 22 -16.39 -6.79 -12.45
N ALA A 23 -15.70 -6.21 -13.43
CA ALA A 23 -15.13 -4.86 -13.34
C ALA A 23 -16.20 -3.74 -13.23
N LYS A 24 -17.49 -4.04 -13.48
CA LYS A 24 -18.59 -3.08 -13.30
C LYS A 24 -19.03 -2.93 -11.84
N ILE A 25 -18.69 -3.89 -10.98
CA ILE A 25 -19.11 -3.92 -9.58
C ILE A 25 -18.00 -3.43 -8.66
N LEU A 26 -16.75 -3.81 -8.95
CA LEU A 26 -15.63 -3.57 -8.07
C LEU A 26 -14.43 -3.00 -8.84
N HIS A 27 -14.03 -1.80 -8.45
CA HIS A 27 -12.81 -1.16 -8.92
C HIS A 27 -11.60 -1.71 -8.16
N MET A 28 -10.63 -2.26 -8.88
CA MET A 28 -9.48 -2.94 -8.26
C MET A 28 -8.55 -2.02 -7.45
N PRO A 29 -8.16 -0.83 -7.94
CA PRO A 29 -7.40 0.12 -7.13
C PRO A 29 -8.13 0.55 -5.85
N PHE A 30 -9.47 0.63 -5.88
CA PHE A 30 -10.25 0.89 -4.68
C PHE A 30 -10.16 -0.27 -3.68
N LEU A 31 -10.26 -1.52 -4.15
CA LEU A 31 -10.05 -2.69 -3.30
C LEU A 31 -8.64 -2.72 -2.70
N ASP A 32 -7.61 -2.30 -3.46
CA ASP A 32 -6.24 -2.21 -2.95
C ASP A 32 -6.15 -1.27 -1.74
N TRP A 33 -6.76 -0.09 -1.82
CA TRP A 33 -6.85 0.83 -0.70
C TRP A 33 -7.64 0.26 0.48
N MET A 34 -8.76 -0.40 0.19
CA MET A 34 -9.58 -1.05 1.21
C MET A 34 -8.81 -2.17 1.93
N SER A 35 -7.95 -2.90 1.22
CA SER A 35 -7.13 -3.99 1.80
C SER A 35 -6.17 -3.51 2.88
N ARG A 36 -5.79 -2.23 2.83
CA ARG A 36 -4.91 -1.58 3.81
C ARG A 36 -5.67 -1.14 5.07
N MET A 37 -7.01 -1.13 5.04
CA MET A 37 -7.82 -0.70 6.17
C MET A 37 -7.81 -1.73 7.30
N ARG A 38 -7.88 -1.25 8.55
CA ARG A 38 -7.91 -2.10 9.75
C ARG A 38 -9.06 -3.11 9.75
N SER A 39 -10.22 -2.73 9.22
CA SER A 39 -11.38 -3.60 9.08
C SER A 39 -11.10 -4.79 8.18
N PHE A 40 -10.41 -4.58 7.06
CA PHE A 40 -10.07 -5.63 6.11
C PHE A 40 -8.98 -6.56 6.68
N TRP A 41 -7.99 -6.00 7.38
CA TRP A 41 -7.02 -6.79 8.15
C TRP A 41 -7.68 -7.62 9.25
N HIS A 42 -8.67 -7.06 9.95
CA HIS A 42 -9.43 -7.80 10.95
C HIS A 42 -10.21 -8.95 10.31
N LEU A 43 -10.79 -8.72 9.13
CA LEU A 43 -11.47 -9.74 8.35
C LEU A 43 -10.53 -10.88 7.98
N ALA A 44 -9.36 -10.56 7.42
CA ALA A 44 -8.35 -11.55 7.08
C ALA A 44 -7.87 -12.34 8.31
N TYR A 45 -7.76 -11.67 9.45
CA TYR A 45 -7.39 -12.30 10.72
C TYR A 45 -8.44 -13.30 11.21
N ILE A 46 -9.72 -12.94 11.23
CA ILE A 46 -10.79 -13.86 11.68
C ILE A 46 -11.05 -15.01 10.70
N SER A 47 -10.70 -14.82 9.42
CA SER A 47 -10.70 -15.89 8.40
C SER A 47 -9.44 -16.76 8.42
N SER A 48 -8.52 -16.52 9.35
CA SER A 48 -7.32 -17.33 9.54
C SER A 48 -7.49 -18.27 10.73
N HIS A 49 -6.96 -19.49 10.63
CA HIS A 49 -7.05 -20.50 11.68
C HIS A 49 -5.67 -20.86 12.22
N GLY A 50 -5.54 -20.94 13.54
CA GLY A 50 -4.30 -21.37 14.20
C GLY A 50 -4.27 -21.03 15.69
N VAL A 51 -3.53 -21.81 16.47
CA VAL A 51 -3.44 -21.67 17.93
C VAL A 51 -2.38 -20.64 18.37
N HIS A 52 -1.41 -20.39 17.48
CA HIS A 52 -0.35 -19.39 17.63
C HIS A 52 -0.24 -18.58 16.34
N ILE A 53 0.06 -17.29 16.44
CA ILE A 53 0.13 -16.37 15.28
C ILE A 53 1.13 -16.85 14.22
N GLU A 54 2.20 -17.52 14.64
CA GLU A 54 3.24 -18.10 13.77
C GLU A 54 2.75 -19.34 12.99
N LYS A 55 1.67 -19.97 13.44
CA LYS A 55 1.06 -21.15 12.82
C LYS A 55 -0.30 -20.83 12.19
N MET A 56 -0.61 -19.54 12.05
CA MET A 56 -1.90 -19.11 11.52
C MET A 56 -1.91 -19.30 10.00
N THR A 57 -2.88 -20.08 9.52
CA THR A 57 -3.08 -20.32 8.09
C THR A 57 -4.28 -19.52 7.62
N PHE A 58 -4.08 -18.65 6.65
CA PHE A 58 -5.16 -17.91 6.00
C PHE A 58 -5.95 -18.86 5.10
N LYS A 59 -7.28 -18.86 5.26
CA LYS A 59 -8.17 -19.61 4.36
C LYS A 59 -8.97 -18.63 3.51
N LEU A 60 -8.63 -18.58 2.22
CA LEU A 60 -9.34 -17.75 1.26
C LEU A 60 -10.84 -18.08 1.19
N SER A 61 -11.21 -19.36 1.34
CA SER A 61 -12.62 -19.76 1.35
C SER A 61 -13.43 -19.00 2.39
N ASP A 62 -12.94 -18.93 3.62
CA ASP A 62 -13.66 -18.35 4.75
C ASP A 62 -13.73 -16.84 4.56
N PHE A 63 -12.62 -16.24 4.11
CA PHE A 63 -12.54 -14.83 3.77
C PHE A 63 -13.56 -14.40 2.70
N MET A 64 -13.80 -15.24 1.69
CA MET A 64 -14.74 -14.94 0.61
C MET A 64 -16.23 -15.03 1.04
N HIS A 65 -16.54 -15.65 2.17
CA HIS A 65 -17.91 -15.69 2.72
C HIS A 65 -18.24 -14.45 3.55
N GLU A 66 -17.22 -13.68 3.94
CA GLU A 66 -17.39 -12.50 4.75
C GLU A 66 -18.01 -11.34 3.97
N LYS A 67 -18.89 -10.60 4.64
CA LYS A 67 -19.59 -9.48 4.01
C LYS A 67 -18.80 -8.19 4.18
N ILE A 68 -18.42 -7.59 3.07
CA ILE A 68 -17.81 -6.27 3.02
C ILE A 68 -18.84 -5.22 2.58
N ARG A 69 -18.77 -4.03 3.18
CA ARG A 69 -19.56 -2.87 2.73
C ARG A 69 -18.75 -2.12 1.68
N LEU A 70 -19.35 -1.94 0.51
CA LEU A 70 -18.75 -1.27 -0.63
C LEU A 70 -19.74 -0.22 -1.16
N PRO A 71 -19.26 0.93 -1.64
CA PRO A 71 -20.10 1.83 -2.44
C PRO A 71 -20.61 1.09 -3.67
N SER A 72 -21.92 1.16 -3.93
CA SER A 72 -22.53 0.48 -5.08
C SER A 72 -22.20 1.15 -6.41
N ASP A 73 -21.86 2.44 -6.38
CA ASP A 73 -21.46 3.19 -7.57
C ASP A 73 -19.97 3.02 -7.85
N LEU A 74 -19.66 2.62 -9.08
CA LEU A 74 -18.28 2.43 -9.54
C LEU A 74 -17.55 3.76 -9.68
N GLU A 75 -18.26 4.83 -10.04
CA GLU A 75 -17.65 6.14 -10.17
C GLU A 75 -17.23 6.69 -8.82
N GLU A 76 -18.05 6.51 -7.78
CA GLU A 76 -17.66 6.81 -6.39
C GLU A 76 -16.39 6.05 -5.99
N GLN A 77 -16.30 4.73 -6.26
CA GLN A 77 -15.09 3.96 -5.96
C GLN A 77 -13.85 4.50 -6.68
N ARG A 78 -13.98 4.94 -7.93
CA ARG A 78 -12.87 5.54 -8.71
C ARG A 78 -12.43 6.88 -8.12
N GLN A 79 -13.38 7.74 -7.77
CA GLN A 79 -13.08 9.05 -7.19
C GLN A 79 -12.36 8.90 -5.84
N ILE A 80 -12.84 7.98 -4.98
CA ILE A 80 -12.18 7.69 -3.70
C ILE A 80 -10.74 7.20 -3.93
N ALA A 81 -10.55 6.23 -4.84
CA ALA A 81 -9.22 5.72 -5.15
C ALA A 81 -8.29 6.81 -5.69
N ALA A 82 -8.77 7.67 -6.61
CA ALA A 82 -7.99 8.75 -7.20
C ALA A 82 -7.54 9.79 -6.16
N ILE A 83 -8.41 10.14 -5.20
CA ILE A 83 -8.06 11.04 -4.10
C ILE A 83 -6.97 10.43 -3.22
N LEU A 84 -7.12 9.15 -2.86
CA LEU A 84 -6.14 8.44 -2.02
C LEU A 84 -4.79 8.28 -2.73
N ASP A 85 -4.80 7.94 -4.02
CA ASP A 85 -3.58 7.85 -4.84
C ASP A 85 -2.87 9.20 -4.92
N THR A 86 -3.61 10.28 -5.13
CA THR A 86 -3.04 11.63 -5.17
C THR A 86 -2.37 11.99 -3.84
N ALA A 87 -3.03 11.69 -2.72
CA ALA A 87 -2.48 11.92 -1.39
C ALA A 87 -1.22 11.08 -1.12
N ASP A 88 -1.20 9.81 -1.54
CA ASP A 88 -0.05 8.92 -1.39
C ASP A 88 1.15 9.35 -2.24
N GLN A 89 0.90 9.82 -3.46
CA GLN A 89 1.93 10.40 -4.34
C GLN A 89 2.54 11.66 -3.71
N GLN A 90 1.71 12.56 -3.17
CA GLN A 90 2.19 13.75 -2.47
C GLN A 90 3.02 13.38 -1.24
N LEU A 91 2.57 12.40 -0.44
CA LEU A 91 3.30 11.91 0.71
C LEU A 91 4.66 11.32 0.31
N THR A 92 4.70 10.56 -0.77
CA THR A 92 5.93 9.98 -1.33
C THR A 92 6.90 11.07 -1.76
N LEU A 93 6.42 12.09 -2.50
CA LEU A 93 7.25 13.21 -2.93
C LEU A 93 7.84 13.97 -1.72
N LEU A 94 7.01 14.26 -0.72
CA LEU A 94 7.45 14.95 0.50
C LEU A 94 8.50 14.14 1.27
N ARG A 95 8.34 12.81 1.37
CA ARG A 95 9.33 11.91 1.97
C ARG A 95 10.66 11.97 1.22
N THR A 96 10.63 11.89 -0.11
CA THR A 96 11.84 11.99 -0.94
C THR A 96 12.54 13.34 -0.77
N GLN A 97 11.79 14.44 -0.78
CA GLN A 97 12.34 15.78 -0.55
C GLN A 97 12.98 15.91 0.84
N ARG A 98 12.32 15.38 1.88
CA ARG A 98 12.87 15.35 3.23
C ARG A 98 14.19 14.59 3.28
N THR A 99 14.24 13.39 2.67
CA THR A 99 15.47 12.59 2.63
C THR A 99 16.60 13.31 1.88
N ALA A 100 16.30 13.97 0.76
CA ALA A 100 17.28 14.76 0.02
C ALA A 100 17.82 15.94 0.85
N LEU A 101 16.93 16.66 1.55
CA LEU A 101 17.32 17.75 2.44
C LEU A 101 18.18 17.27 3.62
N ASP A 102 17.84 16.13 4.22
CA ASP A 102 18.64 15.54 5.30
C ASP A 102 20.05 15.15 4.81
N GLN A 103 20.16 14.59 3.60
CA GLN A 103 21.45 14.29 2.98
C GLN A 103 22.25 15.57 2.67
N GLN A 104 21.60 16.59 2.11
CA GLN A 104 22.24 17.88 1.83
C GLN A 104 22.74 18.54 3.12
N LYS A 105 21.94 18.54 4.18
CA LYS A 105 22.32 19.07 5.50
C LYS A 105 23.55 18.34 6.04
N ARG A 106 23.58 17.00 5.98
CA ARG A 106 24.74 16.19 6.41
C ARG A 106 25.98 16.52 5.60
N GLY A 107 25.87 16.58 4.28
CA GLY A 107 26.98 16.93 3.39
C GLY A 107 27.52 18.34 3.65
N LEU A 108 26.63 19.31 3.87
CA LEU A 108 27.01 20.69 4.20
C LEU A 108 27.74 20.76 5.55
N MET A 109 27.19 20.11 6.58
CA MET A 109 27.83 20.03 7.91
C MET A 109 29.22 19.40 7.83
N GLN A 110 29.40 18.33 7.05
CA GLN A 110 30.71 17.71 6.86
C GLN A 110 31.70 18.69 6.22
N ARG A 111 31.26 19.48 5.23
CA ARG A 111 32.12 20.48 4.56
C ARG A 111 32.46 21.67 5.48
N LEU A 112 31.55 22.08 6.35
CA LEU A 112 31.77 23.13 7.35
C LEU A 112 32.75 22.66 8.44
N LEU A 113 32.52 21.48 9.02
CA LEU A 113 33.35 20.92 10.10
C LEU A 113 34.77 20.57 9.63
N THR A 114 34.93 20.18 8.36
CA THR A 114 36.25 19.94 7.76
C THR A 114 36.94 21.22 7.29
N GLY A 115 36.32 22.39 7.45
CA GLY A 115 36.87 23.69 7.05
C GLY A 115 36.98 23.90 5.54
N LYS A 116 36.49 22.96 4.73
CA LYS A 116 36.44 23.06 3.25
C LYS A 116 35.50 24.17 2.79
N LEU A 117 34.50 24.52 3.60
CA LEU A 117 33.62 25.65 3.40
C LEU A 117 33.64 26.50 4.68
N ARG A 118 33.89 27.81 4.56
CA ARG A 118 33.87 28.76 5.69
C ARG A 118 32.73 29.74 5.51
N VAL A 119 31.98 29.97 6.59
CA VAL A 119 30.94 31.01 6.61
C VAL A 119 31.65 32.34 6.76
N LYS A 120 31.45 33.26 5.80
CA LYS A 120 31.94 34.63 5.94
C LYS A 120 30.95 35.38 6.84
N HIS A 121 31.46 35.93 7.93
CA HIS A 121 30.79 36.93 8.76
C HIS A 121 31.11 38.32 8.23
#